data_AF-A0A7T4BN70-F1
#
_entry.id   AF-A0A7T4BN70-F1
#
_cell.length_a   1.000
_cell.length_b   1.000
_cell.length_c   1.000
_cell.angle_alpha   90.00
_cell.angle_beta   90.00
_cell.angle_gamma   90.00
#
_symmetry.space_group_name_H-M   'P 1'
#
loop_
_entity.id
_entity.type
_entity.pdbx_description
1 polymer ?
#
loop_
_entity_poly.entity_id
_entity_poly.type
_entity_poly.pdbx_seq_one_letter_code
_entity_poly.pdbx_strand_id
1 'polypeptide(L)'
;MTTIDEFQSAVKALKEAFFQLESLKAERPVKPKPVRKMVPHFGPASPTPDRDWGLNLEDCLLHERLDERIPGGLLNMAHDALSYTTRGDRVIEPITGPMVCAHLWREADEIVQRFPVVEDLVELMVTQAGFIARECELRERSQGIEAGAPQAQARMTSSVICPLLAQRGYDVSPELLRQWVKRGKITAYVQGGRNYYKLEEILRVGLVDCHGC
;
A
#
# COMPACT_ATOMS: atom_id res chain seq x y z
N MET A 1 28.68 5.25 -6.67
CA MET A 1 28.86 4.86 -5.26
C MET A 1 27.65 5.34 -4.49
N THR A 2 26.73 4.42 -4.20
CA THR A 2 25.47 4.71 -3.49
C THR A 2 25.73 5.20 -2.07
N THR A 3 25.07 6.28 -1.66
CA THR A 3 25.09 6.75 -0.28
C THR A 3 24.02 6.06 0.57
N ILE A 4 24.21 6.04 1.90
CA ILE A 4 23.22 5.48 2.83
C ILE A 4 21.87 6.20 2.70
N ASP A 5 21.90 7.53 2.53
CA ASP A 5 20.70 8.36 2.40
C ASP A 5 19.92 8.03 1.11
N GLU A 6 20.62 7.81 0.00
CA GLU A 6 20.01 7.38 -1.26
C GLU A 6 19.37 6.00 -1.14
N PHE A 7 20.08 5.04 -0.54
CA PHE A 7 19.57 3.69 -0.31
C PHE A 7 18.33 3.70 0.57
N GLN A 8 18.38 4.40 1.70
CA GLN A 8 17.24 4.56 2.60
C GLN A 8 16.06 5.22 1.89
N SER A 9 16.30 6.30 1.15
CA SER A 9 15.25 6.99 0.39
C SER A 9 14.54 6.06 -0.59
N ALA A 10 15.30 5.22 -1.31
CA ALA A 10 14.75 4.22 -2.23
C ALA A 10 13.91 3.15 -1.49
N VAL A 11 14.42 2.61 -0.37
CA VAL A 11 13.68 1.64 0.45
C VAL A 11 12.36 2.24 0.96
N LYS A 12 12.37 3.50 1.41
CA LYS A 12 11.17 4.19 1.90
C LYS A 12 10.15 4.39 0.78
N ALA A 13 10.58 4.87 -0.38
CA ALA A 13 9.71 5.05 -1.53
C ALA A 13 9.04 3.72 -1.95
N LEU A 14 9.81 2.65 -2.01
CA LEU A 14 9.29 1.32 -2.33
C LEU A 14 8.30 0.81 -1.27
N LYS A 15 8.62 1.00 0.01
CA LYS A 15 7.71 0.63 1.12
C LYS A 15 6.38 1.36 1.03
N GLU A 16 6.41 2.66 0.74
CA GLU A 16 5.20 3.47 0.53
C GLU A 16 4.39 2.97 -0.66
N ALA A 17 5.05 2.60 -1.77
CA ALA A 17 4.41 2.02 -2.93
C ALA A 17 3.71 0.68 -2.62
N PHE A 18 4.36 -0.21 -1.87
CA PHE A 18 3.71 -1.46 -1.42
C PHE A 18 2.49 -1.21 -0.53
N PHE A 19 2.53 -0.22 0.36
CA PHE A 19 1.34 0.14 1.15
C PHE A 19 0.22 0.72 0.29
N GLN A 20 0.54 1.49 -0.75
CA GLN A 20 -0.47 1.94 -1.72
C GLN A 20 -1.12 0.74 -2.42
N LEU A 21 -0.32 -0.23 -2.86
CA LEU A 21 -0.83 -1.47 -3.46
C LEU A 21 -1.75 -2.24 -2.49
N GLU A 22 -1.37 -2.36 -1.23
CA GLU A 22 -2.20 -3.00 -0.19
C GLU A 22 -3.51 -2.25 0.05
N SER A 23 -3.48 -0.92 0.07
CA SER A 23 -4.69 -0.10 0.20
C SER A 23 -5.68 -0.35 -0.96
N LEU A 24 -5.18 -0.50 -2.19
CA LEU A 24 -6.00 -0.78 -3.37
C LEU A 24 -6.55 -2.21 -3.40
N LYS A 25 -5.87 -3.19 -2.76
CA LYS A 25 -6.41 -4.54 -2.54
C LYS A 25 -7.61 -4.51 -1.60
N ALA A 26 -7.59 -3.66 -0.58
CA ALA A 26 -8.68 -3.52 0.39
C ALA A 26 -9.92 -2.84 -0.19
N GLU A 27 -9.76 -2.02 -1.24
CA GLU A 27 -10.87 -1.42 -1.98
C GLU A 27 -11.59 -2.47 -2.83
N ARG A 28 -12.81 -2.85 -2.40
CA ARG A 28 -13.67 -3.75 -3.18
C ARG A 28 -13.84 -3.21 -4.59
N PRO A 29 -13.62 -4.02 -5.63
CA PRO A 29 -13.85 -3.56 -6.98
C PRO A 29 -15.33 -3.21 -7.15
N VAL A 30 -15.59 -2.02 -7.70
CA VAL A 30 -16.93 -1.61 -8.09
C VAL A 30 -17.40 -2.59 -9.15
N LYS A 31 -18.46 -3.37 -8.84
CA LYS A 31 -19.04 -4.30 -9.81
C LYS A 31 -19.39 -3.51 -11.06
N PRO A 32 -18.85 -3.87 -12.25
CA PRO A 32 -19.25 -3.19 -13.47
C PRO A 32 -20.76 -3.31 -13.59
N LYS A 33 -21.43 -2.18 -13.86
CA LYS A 33 -22.86 -2.19 -14.19
C LYS A 33 -23.06 -3.21 -15.31
N PRO A 34 -24.09 -4.06 -15.28
CA PRO A 34 -24.29 -5.09 -16.28
C PRO A 34 -24.50 -4.43 -17.65
N VAL A 35 -23.42 -4.29 -18.42
CA VAL A 35 -23.47 -3.95 -19.83
C VAL A 35 -23.98 -5.19 -20.54
N ARG A 36 -24.97 -5.01 -21.42
CA ARG A 36 -25.66 -6.09 -22.14
C ARG A 36 -24.69 -7.17 -22.63
N LYS A 37 -25.09 -8.43 -22.41
CA LYS A 37 -24.40 -9.68 -22.77
C LYS A 37 -23.59 -9.56 -24.07
N MET A 38 -22.28 -9.48 -23.93
CA MET A 38 -21.34 -9.73 -25.02
C MET A 38 -21.11 -11.24 -25.15
N VAL A 39 -20.78 -11.69 -26.37
CA VAL A 39 -20.53 -13.09 -26.76
C VAL A 39 -19.70 -13.82 -25.69
N PRO A 40 -20.12 -15.02 -25.20
CA PRO A 40 -19.41 -15.71 -24.14
C PRO A 40 -18.00 -16.09 -24.63
N HIS A 41 -16.99 -15.52 -23.97
CA HIS A 41 -15.61 -15.95 -24.15
C HIS A 41 -15.36 -17.13 -23.22
N PHE A 42 -15.20 -18.32 -23.78
CA PHE A 42 -14.84 -19.52 -23.04
C PHE A 42 -13.32 -19.59 -22.93
N GLY A 43 -12.82 -19.24 -21.76
CA GLY A 43 -11.43 -19.35 -21.33
C GLY A 43 -11.38 -19.15 -19.80
N PRO A 44 -10.24 -19.43 -19.14
CA PRO A 44 -10.08 -19.13 -17.72
C PRO A 44 -10.25 -17.62 -17.50
N ALA A 45 -11.45 -17.22 -17.10
CA ALA A 45 -11.75 -15.84 -16.73
C ALA A 45 -11.47 -15.69 -15.23
N SER A 46 -10.53 -14.80 -14.91
CA SER A 46 -10.23 -14.44 -13.54
C SER A 46 -11.51 -13.95 -12.82
N PRO A 47 -11.75 -14.37 -11.57
CA PRO A 47 -12.94 -13.98 -10.81
C PRO A 47 -12.92 -12.52 -10.37
N THR A 48 -11.78 -11.83 -10.49
CA THR A 48 -11.62 -10.43 -10.12
C THR A 48 -11.64 -9.53 -11.36
N PRO A 49 -12.29 -8.36 -11.30
CA PRO A 49 -12.42 -7.46 -12.45
C PRO A 49 -11.09 -6.81 -12.88
N ASP A 50 -10.05 -6.94 -12.04
CA ASP A 50 -8.66 -6.54 -12.30
C ASP A 50 -7.78 -7.71 -12.78
N ARG A 51 -8.34 -8.86 -13.20
CA ARG A 51 -7.58 -10.03 -13.68
C ARG A 51 -6.54 -10.55 -12.67
N ASP A 52 -6.90 -10.55 -11.39
CA ASP A 52 -6.07 -10.94 -10.22
C ASP A 52 -4.79 -10.11 -10.05
N TRP A 53 -4.75 -8.92 -10.64
CA TRP A 53 -3.57 -8.06 -10.67
C TRP A 53 -3.11 -7.62 -9.29
N GLY A 54 -4.00 -7.21 -8.38
CA GLY A 54 -3.58 -6.74 -7.05
C GLY A 54 -2.90 -7.83 -6.24
N LEU A 55 -3.50 -9.04 -6.21
CA LEU A 55 -2.98 -10.19 -5.46
C LEU A 55 -1.71 -10.77 -6.09
N ASN A 56 -1.61 -10.78 -7.41
CA ASN A 56 -0.44 -11.32 -8.11
C ASN A 56 0.71 -10.32 -8.25
N LEU A 57 0.47 -9.01 -8.25
CA LEU A 57 1.52 -8.04 -8.55
C LEU A 57 2.62 -8.02 -7.49
N GLU A 58 2.24 -8.04 -6.21
CA GLU A 58 3.23 -8.13 -5.12
C GLU A 58 4.08 -9.40 -5.24
N ASP A 59 3.45 -10.54 -5.52
CA ASP A 59 4.14 -11.81 -5.74
C ASP A 59 5.09 -11.75 -6.95
N CYS A 60 4.67 -11.11 -8.05
CA CYS A 60 5.48 -10.90 -9.25
C CYS A 60 6.68 -9.97 -9.02
N LEU A 61 6.56 -9.00 -8.13
CA LEU A 61 7.64 -8.06 -7.81
C LEU A 61 8.67 -8.68 -6.85
N LEU A 62 8.19 -9.53 -5.94
CA LEU A 62 9.06 -10.23 -4.99
C LEU A 62 9.86 -11.34 -5.67
N HIS A 63 9.22 -12.19 -6.46
CA HIS A 63 9.87 -13.34 -7.08
C HIS A 63 10.42 -13.02 -8.47
N GLU A 64 11.47 -13.72 -8.87
CA GLU A 64 11.91 -13.69 -10.28
C GLU A 64 10.86 -14.35 -11.17
N ARG A 65 10.52 -13.69 -12.28
CA ARG A 65 9.61 -14.22 -13.29
C ARG A 65 10.19 -14.04 -14.68
N LEU A 66 9.73 -14.86 -15.62
CA LEU A 66 10.14 -14.82 -17.03
C LEU A 66 9.60 -13.60 -17.79
N ASP A 67 8.68 -12.83 -17.20
CA ASP A 67 8.13 -11.63 -17.85
C ASP A 67 9.05 -10.43 -17.61
N GLU A 68 9.87 -10.10 -18.62
CA GLU A 68 10.81 -8.98 -18.62
C GLU A 68 10.14 -7.61 -18.41
N ARG A 69 8.81 -7.52 -18.53
CA ARG A 69 8.07 -6.26 -18.34
C ARG A 69 7.86 -5.92 -16.88
N ILE A 70 7.93 -6.91 -15.99
CA ILE A 70 7.76 -6.72 -14.55
C ILE A 70 9.15 -6.70 -13.93
N PRO A 71 9.55 -5.62 -13.24
CA PRO A 71 10.82 -5.56 -12.55
C PRO A 71 10.77 -6.46 -11.31
N GLY A 72 10.85 -7.78 -11.46
CA GLY A 72 10.77 -8.76 -10.37
C GLY A 72 12.10 -9.03 -9.67
N GLY A 73 12.11 -10.03 -8.77
CA GLY A 73 13.34 -10.54 -8.15
C GLY A 73 13.85 -9.78 -6.92
N LEU A 74 13.05 -8.89 -6.33
CA LEU A 74 13.45 -8.16 -5.12
C LEU A 74 13.83 -9.08 -3.97
N LEU A 75 13.10 -10.19 -3.80
CA LEU A 75 13.32 -11.11 -2.68
C LEU A 75 14.70 -11.79 -2.78
N ASN A 76 15.09 -12.24 -3.97
CA ASN A 76 16.39 -12.86 -4.21
C ASN A 76 17.54 -11.88 -3.96
N MET A 77 17.42 -10.67 -4.52
CA MET A 77 18.45 -9.64 -4.36
C MET A 77 18.52 -9.11 -2.91
N ALA A 78 17.39 -9.08 -2.20
CA ALA A 78 17.36 -8.74 -0.77
C ALA A 78 17.99 -9.82 0.10
N HIS A 79 17.75 -11.11 -0.18
CA HIS A 79 18.42 -12.20 0.52
C HIS A 79 19.93 -12.16 0.30
N ASP A 80 20.36 -11.99 -0.96
CA ASP A 80 21.77 -11.86 -1.28
C ASP A 80 22.39 -10.68 -0.52
N ALA A 81 21.78 -9.49 -0.57
CA ALA A 81 22.25 -8.31 0.17
C ALA A 81 22.33 -8.54 1.69
N LEU A 82 21.33 -9.20 2.29
CA LEU A 82 21.30 -9.50 3.72
C LEU A 82 22.39 -10.51 4.12
N SER A 83 22.80 -11.40 3.21
CA SER A 83 23.88 -12.37 3.48
C SER A 83 25.24 -11.72 3.75
N TYR A 84 25.46 -10.49 3.26
CA TYR A 84 26.69 -9.70 3.51
C TYR A 84 26.68 -8.97 4.86
N THR A 85 25.55 -9.00 5.58
CA THR A 85 25.43 -8.35 6.88
C THR A 85 25.97 -9.26 7.99
N THR A 86 26.43 -8.67 9.10
CA THR A 86 26.95 -9.34 10.28
C THR A 86 25.92 -10.27 10.93
N ARG A 87 24.64 -10.06 10.62
CA ARG A 87 23.49 -10.85 11.10
C ARG A 87 23.14 -12.03 10.18
N GLY A 88 23.81 -12.15 9.04
CA GLY A 88 23.71 -13.27 8.13
C GLY A 88 22.35 -13.43 7.46
N ASP A 89 22.13 -14.62 6.92
CA ASP A 89 20.98 -14.99 6.11
C ASP A 89 19.68 -15.01 6.94
N ARG A 90 19.04 -13.84 7.04
CA ARG A 90 17.79 -13.69 7.78
C ARG A 90 16.63 -14.15 6.91
N VAL A 91 15.90 -15.13 7.43
CA VAL A 91 14.59 -15.49 6.89
C VAL A 91 13.68 -14.26 7.00
N ILE A 92 13.15 -13.83 5.87
CA ILE A 92 12.17 -12.74 5.80
C ILE A 92 10.79 -13.37 5.96
N GLU A 93 10.21 -13.26 7.16
CA GLU A 93 8.87 -13.76 7.45
C GLU A 93 8.02 -12.67 8.13
N PRO A 94 6.81 -12.38 7.62
CA PRO A 94 6.20 -12.92 6.40
C PRO A 94 6.84 -12.38 5.10
N ILE A 95 6.73 -13.14 4.01
CA ILE A 95 7.19 -12.74 2.67
C ILE A 95 6.20 -11.71 2.09
N THR A 96 6.40 -10.45 2.44
CA THR A 96 5.64 -9.30 1.92
C THR A 96 6.57 -8.17 1.55
N GLY A 97 6.17 -7.34 0.59
CA GLY A 97 6.94 -6.16 0.15
C GLY A 97 7.36 -5.25 1.30
N PRO A 98 6.43 -4.82 2.18
CA PRO A 98 6.76 -3.98 3.32
C PRO A 98 7.75 -4.63 4.30
N MET A 99 7.71 -5.96 4.46
CA MET A 99 8.63 -6.68 5.33
C MET A 99 10.04 -6.76 4.74
N VAL A 100 10.16 -7.03 3.43
CA VAL A 100 11.44 -6.97 2.72
C VAL A 100 12.06 -5.57 2.88
N CYS A 101 11.29 -4.50 2.63
CA CYS A 101 11.76 -3.13 2.83
C CYS A 101 12.19 -2.86 4.28
N ALA A 102 11.48 -3.41 5.29
CA ALA A 102 11.86 -3.22 6.69
C ALA A 102 13.20 -3.88 7.02
N HIS A 103 13.48 -5.05 6.47
CA HIS A 103 14.77 -5.73 6.63
C HIS A 103 15.90 -4.96 5.95
N LEU A 104 15.70 -4.51 4.71
CA LEU A 104 16.67 -3.70 3.98
C LEU A 104 16.98 -2.38 4.69
N TRP A 105 15.95 -1.69 5.18
CA TRP A 105 16.12 -0.44 5.94
C TRP A 105 16.97 -0.64 7.20
N ARG A 106 16.69 -1.72 7.96
CA ARG A 106 17.36 -1.98 9.23
C ARG A 106 18.86 -2.23 9.08
N GLU A 107 19.27 -2.88 8.00
CA GLU A 107 20.67 -3.23 7.74
C GLU A 107 21.31 -2.34 6.66
N ALA A 108 20.71 -1.19 6.35
CA ALA A 108 21.10 -0.32 5.23
C ALA A 108 22.59 0.07 5.23
N ASP A 109 23.15 0.39 6.40
CA ASP A 109 24.56 0.79 6.54
C ASP A 109 25.51 -0.34 6.10
N GLU A 110 25.29 -1.55 6.58
CA GLU A 110 26.13 -2.70 6.25
C GLU A 110 25.95 -3.13 4.79
N ILE A 111 24.71 -3.09 4.27
CA ILE A 111 24.42 -3.40 2.86
C ILE A 111 25.17 -2.42 1.96
N VAL A 112 25.08 -1.12 2.21
CA VAL A 112 25.76 -0.10 1.37
C VAL A 112 27.28 -0.25 1.38
N GLN A 113 27.86 -0.66 2.51
CA GLN A 113 29.31 -0.82 2.63
C GLN A 113 29.84 -2.14 2.06
N ARG A 114 29.04 -3.22 2.10
CA ARG A 114 29.54 -4.58 1.85
C ARG A 114 28.93 -5.29 0.64
N PHE A 115 27.75 -4.88 0.19
CA PHE A 115 27.06 -5.53 -0.91
C PHE A 115 27.60 -5.01 -2.26
N PRO A 116 28.21 -5.87 -3.11
CA PRO A 116 28.92 -5.43 -4.31
C PRO A 116 28.03 -4.83 -5.40
N VAL A 117 26.74 -5.19 -5.42
CA VAL A 117 25.76 -4.75 -6.43
C VAL A 117 24.65 -3.89 -5.80
N VAL A 118 25.00 -3.08 -4.81
CA VAL A 118 24.06 -2.16 -4.15
C VAL A 118 23.41 -1.17 -5.12
N GLU A 119 24.13 -0.75 -6.16
CA GLU A 119 23.60 0.14 -7.19
C GLU A 119 22.44 -0.50 -7.95
N ASP A 120 22.59 -1.77 -8.35
CA ASP A 120 21.53 -2.55 -9.02
C ASP A 120 20.32 -2.77 -8.11
N LEU A 121 20.54 -3.00 -6.81
CA LEU A 121 19.46 -3.13 -5.84
C LEU A 121 18.70 -1.81 -5.66
N VAL A 122 19.39 -0.67 -5.61
CA VAL A 122 18.72 0.65 -5.57
C VAL A 122 17.95 0.91 -6.85
N GLU A 123 18.53 0.62 -8.01
CA GLU A 123 17.86 0.76 -9.30
C GLU A 123 16.59 -0.11 -9.36
N LEU A 124 16.67 -1.37 -8.92
CA LEU A 124 15.52 -2.26 -8.82
C LEU A 124 14.44 -1.67 -7.91
N MET A 125 14.79 -1.18 -6.72
CA MET A 125 13.82 -0.59 -5.79
C MET A 125 13.12 0.65 -6.37
N VAL A 126 13.88 1.55 -7.00
CA VAL A 126 13.34 2.75 -7.66
C VAL A 126 12.43 2.35 -8.82
N THR A 127 12.84 1.37 -9.61
CA THR A 127 12.08 0.86 -10.77
C THR A 127 10.78 0.21 -10.33
N GLN A 128 10.82 -0.63 -9.28
CA GLN A 128 9.62 -1.22 -8.69
C GLN A 128 8.69 -0.17 -8.10
N ALA A 129 9.21 0.82 -7.37
CA ALA A 129 8.39 1.90 -6.82
C ALA A 129 7.67 2.69 -7.91
N GLY A 130 8.38 3.06 -8.99
CA GLY A 130 7.79 3.74 -10.15
C GLY A 130 6.80 2.87 -10.91
N PHE A 131 7.10 1.57 -11.05
CA PHE A 131 6.20 0.60 -11.66
C PHE A 131 4.88 0.52 -10.88
N ILE A 132 4.95 0.29 -9.56
CA ILE A 132 3.77 0.23 -8.69
C ILE A 132 2.96 1.53 -8.78
N ALA A 133 3.61 2.69 -8.70
CA ALA A 133 2.92 3.99 -8.76
C ALA A 133 2.14 4.18 -10.08
N ARG A 134 2.77 3.87 -11.22
CA ARG A 134 2.12 3.91 -12.54
C ARG A 134 0.93 2.96 -12.61
N GLU A 135 1.12 1.76 -12.11
CA GLU A 135 0.12 0.70 -12.07
C GLU A 135 -1.09 1.09 -11.20
N CYS A 136 -0.85 1.71 -10.03
CA CYS A 136 -1.87 2.32 -9.19
C CYS A 136 -2.64 3.43 -9.93
N GLU A 137 -1.94 4.34 -10.61
CA GLU A 137 -2.55 5.44 -11.37
C GLU A 137 -3.46 4.93 -12.51
N LEU A 138 -3.01 3.91 -13.26
CA LEU A 138 -3.80 3.28 -14.31
C LEU A 138 -5.11 2.69 -13.75
N ARG A 139 -5.03 2.07 -12.56
CA ARG A 139 -6.21 1.53 -11.88
C ARG A 139 -7.18 2.63 -11.48
N GLU A 140 -6.71 3.71 -10.86
CA GLU A 140 -7.56 4.85 -10.48
C GLU A 140 -8.29 5.43 -11.71
N ARG A 141 -7.55 5.67 -12.81
CA ARG A 141 -8.12 6.13 -14.08
C ARG A 141 -9.16 5.16 -14.64
N SER A 142 -8.90 3.85 -14.60
CA SER A 142 -9.81 2.82 -15.10
C SER A 142 -11.12 2.71 -14.30
N GLN A 143 -11.10 3.10 -13.03
CA GLN A 143 -12.29 3.17 -12.18
C GLN A 143 -13.10 4.46 -12.38
N GLY A 144 -12.70 5.32 -13.33
CA GLY A 144 -13.33 6.62 -13.55
C GLY A 144 -13.05 7.61 -12.41
N ILE A 145 -12.03 7.34 -11.60
CA ILE A 145 -11.50 8.31 -10.64
C ILE A 145 -10.63 9.24 -11.48
N GLU A 146 -11.18 10.37 -11.90
CA GLU A 146 -10.36 11.42 -12.53
C GLU A 146 -9.22 11.78 -11.58
N ALA A 147 -7.99 11.88 -12.10
CA ALA A 147 -6.85 12.33 -11.32
C ALA A 147 -7.15 13.74 -10.78
N GLY A 148 -7.46 13.85 -9.48
CA GLY A 148 -7.90 15.08 -8.83
C GLY A 148 -9.36 15.09 -8.34
N ALA A 149 -10.17 14.09 -8.66
CA ALA A 149 -11.44 13.88 -7.96
C ALA A 149 -11.13 13.44 -6.52
N PRO A 150 -11.67 14.10 -5.47
CA PRO A 150 -11.46 13.64 -4.11
C PRO A 150 -11.93 12.20 -4.02
N GLN A 151 -11.01 11.27 -3.75
CA GLN A 151 -11.30 9.85 -3.60
C GLN A 151 -12.63 9.71 -2.86
N ALA A 152 -13.58 8.97 -3.44
CA ALA A 152 -14.84 8.66 -2.78
C ALA A 152 -14.53 7.71 -1.62
N GLN A 153 -14.00 8.28 -0.53
CA GLN A 153 -13.50 7.52 0.60
C GLN A 153 -14.60 6.61 1.12
N ALA A 154 -14.24 5.34 1.27
CA ALA A 154 -15.09 4.35 1.88
C ALA A 154 -15.51 4.87 3.27
N ARG A 155 -16.80 5.16 3.43
CA ARG A 155 -17.33 5.51 4.73
C ARG A 155 -17.39 4.23 5.57
N MET A 156 -16.78 4.25 6.74
CA MET A 156 -16.65 3.09 7.62
C MET A 156 -17.43 3.33 8.92
N THR A 157 -17.87 2.26 9.57
CA THR A 157 -18.52 2.35 10.88
C THR A 157 -17.50 2.63 11.98
N SER A 158 -17.97 3.16 13.12
CA SER A 158 -17.11 3.39 14.29
C SER A 158 -16.39 2.13 14.78
N SER A 159 -17.00 0.96 14.63
CA SER A 159 -16.40 -0.34 14.98
C SER A 159 -15.17 -0.71 14.14
N VAL A 160 -15.05 -0.15 12.93
CA VAL A 160 -13.92 -0.39 12.02
C VAL A 160 -12.90 0.74 12.11
N ILE A 161 -13.38 1.99 12.22
CA ILE A 161 -12.52 3.17 12.26
C ILE A 161 -11.72 3.29 13.55
N CYS A 162 -12.31 2.99 14.72
CA CYS A 162 -11.60 3.13 16.00
C CYS A 162 -10.37 2.21 16.10
N PRO A 163 -10.45 0.91 15.74
CA PRO A 163 -9.26 0.06 15.67
C PRO A 163 -8.20 0.54 14.68
N LEU A 164 -8.61 1.04 13.51
CA LEU A 164 -7.68 1.56 12.50
C LEU A 164 -6.94 2.83 12.97
N LEU A 165 -7.63 3.70 13.71
CA LEU A 165 -7.03 4.89 14.31
C LEU A 165 -6.05 4.51 15.43
N ALA A 166 -6.41 3.52 16.25
CA ALA A 166 -5.54 3.01 17.31
C ALA A 166 -4.24 2.40 16.74
N GLN A 167 -4.31 1.67 15.62
CA GLN A 167 -3.12 1.18 14.90
C GLN A 167 -2.20 2.30 14.39
N ARG A 168 -2.76 3.50 14.16
CA ARG A 168 -2.03 4.70 13.74
C ARG A 168 -1.62 5.60 14.93
N GLY A 169 -1.81 5.13 16.16
CA GLY A 169 -1.44 5.86 17.38
C GLY A 169 -2.45 6.89 17.87
N TYR A 170 -3.66 6.94 17.30
CA TYR A 170 -4.73 7.82 17.73
C TYR A 170 -5.74 7.07 18.61
N ASP A 171 -5.88 7.49 19.87
CA ASP A 171 -6.88 6.92 20.78
C ASP A 171 -8.23 7.65 20.63
N VAL A 172 -9.09 7.11 19.76
CA VAL A 172 -10.39 7.70 19.42
C VAL A 172 -11.51 6.72 19.73
N SER A 173 -12.36 7.06 20.70
CA SER A 173 -13.52 6.25 21.07
C SER A 173 -14.75 6.52 20.17
N PRO A 174 -15.68 5.55 20.03
CA PRO A 174 -16.94 5.75 19.32
C PRO A 174 -17.79 6.90 19.87
N GLU A 175 -17.75 7.15 21.18
CA GLU A 175 -18.45 8.27 21.81
C GLU A 175 -17.87 9.61 21.35
N LEU A 176 -16.54 9.70 21.24
CA LEU A 176 -15.85 10.91 20.78
C LEU A 176 -16.22 11.24 19.33
N LEU A 177 -16.29 10.24 18.44
CA LEU A 177 -16.78 10.41 17.07
C LEU A 177 -18.20 10.98 17.03
N ARG A 178 -19.11 10.49 17.89
CA ARG A 178 -20.48 11.03 17.97
C ARG A 178 -20.50 12.47 18.46
N GLN A 179 -19.62 12.83 19.40
CA GLN A 179 -19.49 14.21 19.86
C GLN A 179 -18.95 15.14 18.77
N TRP A 180 -17.96 14.70 17.98
CA TRP A 180 -17.45 15.47 16.85
C TRP A 180 -18.50 15.70 15.77
N VAL A 181 -19.38 14.73 15.51
CA VAL A 181 -20.56 14.93 14.63
C VAL A 181 -21.51 15.97 15.21
N LYS A 182 -21.87 15.86 16.50
CA LYS A 182 -22.77 16.81 17.16
C LYS A 182 -22.22 18.24 17.14
N ARG A 183 -20.90 18.39 17.21
CA ARG A 183 -20.18 19.68 17.13
C ARG A 183 -19.93 20.15 15.68
N GLY A 184 -20.34 19.37 14.68
CA GLY A 184 -20.15 19.71 13.26
C GLY A 184 -18.70 19.62 12.77
N LYS A 185 -17.80 19.00 13.54
CA LYS A 185 -16.38 18.84 13.14
C LYS A 185 -16.18 17.78 12.06
N ILE A 186 -17.04 16.75 12.03
CA ILE A 186 -17.01 15.67 11.03
C ILE A 186 -18.43 15.36 10.55
N THR A 187 -18.56 14.81 9.35
CA THR A 187 -19.85 14.41 8.78
C THR A 187 -20.15 12.93 9.01
N ALA A 188 -21.33 12.63 9.56
CA ALA A 188 -21.84 11.26 9.63
C ALA A 188 -22.90 11.02 8.55
N TYR A 189 -22.80 9.88 7.88
CA TYR A 189 -23.86 9.36 7.03
C TYR A 189 -24.59 8.25 7.75
N VAL A 190 -25.92 8.34 7.83
CA VAL A 190 -26.74 7.34 8.51
C VAL A 190 -27.32 6.40 7.46
N GLN A 191 -26.99 5.13 7.56
CA GLN A 191 -27.55 4.07 6.71
C GLN A 191 -27.95 2.88 7.59
N GLY A 192 -29.20 2.44 7.48
CA GLY A 192 -29.68 1.29 8.26
C GLY A 192 -29.55 1.46 9.78
N GLY A 193 -29.66 2.68 10.30
CA GLY A 193 -29.54 2.97 11.75
C GLY A 193 -28.10 2.98 12.29
N ARG A 194 -27.09 2.87 11.43
CA ARG A 194 -25.67 2.97 11.80
C ARG A 194 -25.05 4.23 11.20
N ASN A 195 -24.10 4.81 11.95
CA ASN A 195 -23.34 5.96 11.51
C ASN A 195 -22.07 5.51 10.78
N TYR A 196 -21.83 6.13 9.63
CA TYR A 196 -20.67 5.91 8.79
C TYR A 196 -19.87 7.21 8.68
N TYR A 197 -18.56 7.09 8.85
CA TYR A 197 -17.61 8.19 8.97
C TYR A 197 -16.52 8.06 7.91
N LYS A 198 -15.94 9.18 7.50
CA LYS A 198 -14.75 9.19 6.66
C LYS A 198 -13.50 9.26 7.52
N LEU A 199 -12.50 8.44 7.17
CA LEU A 199 -11.25 8.39 7.92
C LEU A 199 -10.45 9.70 7.82
N GLU A 200 -10.42 10.35 6.66
CA GLU A 200 -9.67 11.59 6.47
C GLU A 200 -10.25 12.77 7.27
N GLU A 201 -11.57 12.90 7.33
CA GLU A 201 -12.23 13.94 8.16
C GLU A 201 -11.83 13.78 9.63
N ILE A 202 -11.72 12.54 10.10
CA ILE A 202 -11.30 12.26 11.47
C ILE A 202 -9.82 12.55 11.68
N LEU A 203 -8.94 12.17 10.74
CA LEU A 203 -7.51 12.47 10.84
C LEU A 203 -7.24 13.98 10.83
N ARG A 204 -7.95 14.75 10.00
CA ARG A 204 -7.87 16.22 9.98
C ARG A 204 -8.26 16.82 11.34
N VAL A 205 -9.31 16.31 11.99
CA VAL A 205 -9.74 16.80 13.31
C VAL A 205 -8.81 16.33 14.43
N GLY A 206 -8.35 15.08 14.38
CA GLY A 206 -7.41 14.51 15.36
C GLY A 206 -6.06 15.22 15.36
N LEU A 207 -5.57 15.64 14.18
CA LEU A 207 -4.34 16.45 14.07
C LEU A 207 -4.49 17.85 14.67
N VAL A 208 -5.67 18.47 14.56
CA VAL A 208 -5.92 19.82 15.09
C VAL A 208 -6.12 19.81 16.61
N ASP A 209 -6.79 18.78 17.15
CA ASP A 209 -7.05 18.68 18.58
C ASP A 209 -5.84 18.15 19.40
N CYS A 210 -4.84 17.50 18.76
CA CYS A 210 -3.61 17.01 19.45
C CYS A 210 -2.42 17.99 19.45
N HIS A 211 -2.47 19.10 18.70
CA HIS A 211 -1.42 20.14 18.70
C HIS A 211 -1.82 21.42 19.46
N GLY A 212 -2.87 21.35 20.28
CA GLY A 212 -3.31 22.41 21.19
C GLY A 212 -2.91 22.18 22.65
N CYS A 213 -1.68 21.73 22.91
CA CYS A 213 -1.06 21.72 24.24
C CYS A 213 0.28 22.45 24.18
#